data_AF-A0A6L3X9V6-F1
#
_entry.id   AF-A0A6L3X9V6-F1
#
_cell.length_a   1.000
_cell.length_b   1.000
_cell.length_c   1.000
_cell.angle_alpha   90.00
_cell.angle_beta   90.00
_cell.angle_gamma   90.00
#
_symmetry.space_group_name_H-M   'P 1'
#
loop_
_entity.id
_entity.type
_entity.pdbx_description
1 polymer ?
#
loop_
_entity_poly.entity_id
_entity_poly.type
_entity_poly.pdbx_seq_one_letter_code
_entity_poly.pdbx_strand_id
1 'polypeptide(L)'
;AYVLSMVIADETDDAARAKWERYKDGADDEALSWLTEQSQKDTRSGADTNVRQMADPTSAVNINMGTLVGSYASVARMLDEVAAVPGAEGVLLTFDDFLTGVETFGERIQPLMQCRAHIPAVTKEVA
;
A
#
# COMPACT_ATOMS: atom_id res chain seq x y z
N ALA A 1 -14.58 -9.30 1.11
CA ALA A 1 -13.92 -8.28 1.97
C ALA A 1 -12.89 -7.50 1.15
N TYR A 2 -12.65 -6.23 1.51
CA TYR A 2 -11.65 -5.37 0.85
C TYR A 2 -10.40 -5.23 1.72
N VAL A 3 -9.22 -5.34 1.11
CA VAL A 3 -7.92 -5.19 1.78
C VAL A 3 -7.37 -3.79 1.51
N LEU A 4 -7.05 -3.04 2.56
CA LEU A 4 -6.37 -1.75 2.45
C LEU A 4 -4.86 -1.98 2.34
N SER A 5 -4.25 -1.46 1.28
CA SER A 5 -2.81 -1.55 1.04
C SER A 5 -2.21 -0.24 0.55
N MET A 6 -0.96 0.02 0.91
CA MET A 6 -0.14 1.06 0.31
C MET A 6 0.75 0.45 -0.77
N VAL A 7 0.84 1.10 -1.92
CA VAL A 7 1.73 0.71 -3.02
C VAL A 7 2.87 1.70 -3.11
N ILE A 8 4.10 1.20 -3.03
CA ILE A 8 5.33 1.95 -3.31
C ILE A 8 6.03 1.20 -4.44
N ALA A 9 5.79 1.65 -5.66
CA ALA A 9 6.30 0.99 -6.86
C ALA A 9 7.36 1.85 -7.58
N ASP A 10 8.28 1.20 -8.27
CA ASP A 10 9.28 1.85 -9.11
C ASP A 10 9.73 0.92 -10.26
N GLU A 11 10.70 1.32 -11.08
CA GLU A 11 11.23 0.49 -12.18
C GLU A 11 11.91 -0.79 -11.68
N THR A 12 12.47 -0.76 -10.46
CA THR A 12 13.18 -1.91 -9.85
C THR A 12 12.79 -2.09 -8.39
N ASP A 13 12.94 -3.32 -7.89
CA ASP A 13 12.68 -3.62 -6.46
C ASP A 13 13.57 -2.78 -5.54
N ASP A 14 14.85 -2.60 -5.91
CA ASP A 14 15.80 -1.81 -5.13
C ASP A 14 15.44 -0.32 -5.10
N ALA A 15 14.97 0.25 -6.22
CA ALA A 15 14.52 1.65 -6.26
C ALA A 15 13.28 1.87 -5.38
N ALA A 16 12.29 0.98 -5.46
CA ALA A 16 11.11 1.02 -4.60
C ALA A 16 11.49 0.86 -3.11
N ARG A 17 12.41 -0.06 -2.80
CA ARG A 17 12.96 -0.24 -1.45
C ARG A 17 13.66 1.02 -0.96
N ALA A 18 14.49 1.65 -1.78
CA ALA A 18 15.18 2.88 -1.42
C ALA A 18 14.21 4.02 -1.08
N LYS A 19 13.10 4.16 -1.84
CA LYS A 19 12.02 5.09 -1.48
C LYS A 19 11.41 4.77 -0.12
N TRP A 20 11.09 3.49 0.12
CA TRP A 20 10.53 3.05 1.40
C TRP A 20 11.45 3.33 2.59
N GLU A 21 12.74 2.99 2.48
CA GLU A 21 13.72 3.29 3.53
C GLU A 21 13.83 4.80 3.76
N ARG A 22 13.86 5.60 2.69
CA ARG A 22 13.88 7.08 2.81
C ARG A 22 12.65 7.63 3.54
N TYR A 23 11.46 7.09 3.31
CA TYR A 23 10.26 7.53 4.02
C TYR A 23 10.34 7.18 5.51
N LYS A 24 10.83 5.98 5.85
CA LYS A 24 11.08 5.60 7.25
C LYS A 24 12.13 6.48 7.91
N ASP A 25 13.22 6.80 7.21
CA ASP A 25 14.29 7.66 7.73
C ASP A 25 13.81 9.11 7.97
N GLY A 26 12.76 9.53 7.26
CA GLY A 26 12.11 10.83 7.42
C GLY A 26 10.87 10.82 8.30
N ALA A 27 10.70 9.79 9.15
CA ALA A 27 9.53 9.69 10.02
C ALA A 27 9.37 10.92 10.94
N ASP A 28 8.13 11.40 11.06
CA ASP A 28 7.76 12.46 12.00
C ASP A 28 7.52 11.86 13.39
N ASP A 29 8.59 11.76 14.18
CA ASP A 29 8.57 11.14 15.51
C ASP A 29 7.57 11.80 16.47
N GLU A 30 7.32 13.11 16.34
CA GLU A 30 6.37 13.83 17.20
C GLU A 30 4.94 13.38 16.89
N ALA A 31 4.57 13.36 15.61
CA ALA A 31 3.26 12.87 15.18
C ALA A 31 3.06 11.38 15.55
N LEU A 32 4.10 10.56 15.39
CA LEU A 32 4.05 9.14 15.75
C LEU A 32 3.87 8.94 17.27
N SER A 33 4.59 9.68 18.10
CA SER A 33 4.41 9.66 19.55
C SER A 33 2.97 10.01 19.92
N TRP A 34 2.42 11.05 19.30
CA TRP A 34 1.04 11.46 19.55
C TRP A 34 0.03 10.38 19.14
N LEU A 35 0.25 9.71 18.01
CA LEU A 35 -0.57 8.60 17.54
C LEU A 35 -0.57 7.45 18.55
N THR A 36 0.60 7.03 19.04
CA THR A 36 0.71 6.00 20.08
C THR A 36 -0.02 6.41 21.36
N GLU A 37 0.16 7.64 21.83
CA GLU A 37 -0.51 8.16 23.03
C GLU A 37 -2.03 8.18 22.89
N GLN A 38 -2.57 8.63 21.76
CA GLN A 38 -4.02 8.64 21.57
C GLN A 38 -4.59 7.23 21.45
N SER A 39 -3.90 6.34 20.75
CA SER A 39 -4.31 4.93 20.65
C SER A 39 -4.40 4.27 22.04
N GLN A 40 -3.52 4.61 22.97
CA GLN A 40 -3.57 4.12 24.36
C GLN A 40 -4.76 4.64 25.17
N LYS A 41 -5.33 5.80 24.82
CA LYS A 41 -6.51 6.36 25.52
C LYS A 41 -7.81 5.66 25.17
N ASP A 42 -7.85 4.86 24.11
CA ASP A 42 -8.99 4.00 23.83
C ASP A 42 -9.06 2.89 24.90
N THR A 43 -10.08 2.96 25.76
CA THR A 43 -10.35 1.98 26.82
C THR A 43 -11.52 1.05 26.49
N ARG A 44 -12.15 1.22 25.33
CA ARG A 44 -13.34 0.46 24.93
C ARG A 44 -13.00 -0.71 24.02
N SER A 45 -12.00 -0.55 23.17
CA SER A 45 -11.59 -1.57 22.21
C SER A 45 -10.69 -2.65 22.81
N GLY A 46 -10.87 -3.88 22.31
CA GLY A 46 -10.02 -5.03 22.63
C GLY A 46 -8.58 -4.88 22.15
N ALA A 47 -7.73 -5.84 22.54
CA ALA A 47 -6.33 -5.86 22.13
C ALA A 47 -6.12 -6.19 20.64
N ASP A 48 -7.16 -6.67 19.97
CA ASP A 48 -7.19 -7.16 18.59
C ASP A 48 -7.71 -6.12 17.58
N THR A 49 -7.91 -4.86 18.00
CA THR A 49 -8.42 -3.82 17.11
C THR A 49 -7.33 -3.14 16.29
N ASN A 50 -7.73 -2.56 15.16
CA ASN A 50 -6.86 -1.82 14.27
C ASN A 50 -6.10 -0.70 15.00
N VAL A 51 -6.71 -0.05 16.00
CA VAL A 51 -6.06 1.00 16.81
C VAL A 51 -4.79 0.50 17.50
N ARG A 52 -4.77 -0.77 17.94
CA ARG A 52 -3.59 -1.37 18.58
C ARG A 52 -2.50 -1.71 17.57
N GLN A 53 -2.89 -2.21 16.40
CA GLN A 53 -1.95 -2.49 15.30
C GLN A 53 -1.34 -1.20 14.74
N MET A 54 -2.13 -0.13 14.63
CA MET A 54 -1.70 1.18 14.13
C MET A 54 -0.58 1.78 14.99
N ALA A 55 -0.56 1.51 16.30
CA ALA A 55 0.44 2.02 17.24
C ALA A 55 1.68 1.13 17.40
N ASP A 56 1.80 0.03 16.64
CA ASP A 56 2.98 -0.85 16.67
C ASP A 56 4.21 -0.14 16.05
N PRO A 57 5.38 -0.15 16.69
CA PRO A 57 6.56 0.56 16.19
C PRO A 57 7.19 -0.05 14.93
N THR A 58 6.80 -1.24 14.48
CA THR A 58 7.47 -1.93 13.35
C THR A 58 7.35 -1.24 11.98
N SER A 59 6.26 -0.48 11.73
CA SER A 59 6.10 0.36 10.53
C SER A 59 5.12 1.51 10.75
N ALA A 60 5.36 2.31 11.80
CA ALA A 60 4.44 3.37 12.20
C ALA A 60 4.31 4.52 11.17
N VAL A 61 5.30 4.70 10.28
CA VAL A 61 5.33 5.79 9.26
C VAL A 61 4.13 5.78 8.32
N ASN A 62 3.52 4.62 8.08
CA ASN A 62 2.27 4.48 7.35
C ASN A 62 1.20 3.75 8.17
N ILE A 63 1.28 3.91 9.50
CA ILE A 63 0.29 3.41 10.45
C ILE A 63 0.13 1.87 10.39
N ASN A 64 1.23 1.16 10.13
CA ASN A 64 1.29 -0.31 9.98
C ASN A 64 0.32 -0.88 8.92
N MET A 65 0.03 -0.09 7.89
CA MET A 65 -0.74 -0.56 6.75
C MET A 65 0.03 -1.63 5.97
N GLY A 66 -0.69 -2.62 5.41
CA GLY A 66 -0.10 -3.59 4.49
C GLY A 66 0.59 -2.88 3.32
N THR A 67 1.90 -3.02 3.18
CA THR A 67 2.69 -2.24 2.22
C THR A 67 3.30 -3.15 1.17
N LEU A 68 2.99 -2.88 -0.09
CA LEU A 68 3.56 -3.55 -1.25
C LEU A 68 4.67 -2.69 -1.81
N VAL A 69 5.92 -3.14 -1.62
CA VAL A 69 7.13 -2.41 -2.07
C VAL A 69 7.88 -3.25 -3.09
N GLY A 70 8.04 -2.74 -4.30
CA GLY A 70 8.80 -3.43 -5.34
C GLY A 70 8.70 -2.80 -6.72
N SER A 71 9.27 -3.47 -7.72
CA SER A 71 9.11 -3.12 -9.12
C SER A 71 7.63 -3.19 -9.54
N TYR A 72 7.26 -2.54 -10.64
CA TYR A 72 5.89 -2.63 -11.18
C TYR A 72 5.40 -4.07 -11.36
N ALA A 73 6.27 -4.96 -11.87
CA ALA A 73 5.95 -6.38 -12.06
C ALA A 73 5.84 -7.14 -10.73
N SER A 74 6.70 -6.83 -9.76
CA SER A 74 6.62 -7.41 -8.41
C SER A 74 5.31 -7.04 -7.73
N VAL A 75 4.90 -5.77 -7.81
CA VAL A 75 3.63 -5.30 -7.24
C VAL A 75 2.43 -5.95 -7.93
N ALA A 76 2.44 -6.07 -9.26
CA ALA A 76 1.38 -6.77 -9.99
C ALA A 76 1.21 -8.22 -9.51
N ARG A 77 2.33 -8.96 -9.36
CA ARG A 77 2.31 -10.34 -8.83
C ARG A 77 1.77 -10.40 -7.40
N MET A 78 2.21 -9.51 -6.52
CA MET A 78 1.71 -9.47 -5.13
C MET A 78 0.20 -9.18 -5.08
N LEU A 79 -0.32 -8.32 -5.96
CA LEU A 79 -1.76 -8.06 -6.03
C LEU A 79 -2.56 -9.24 -6.58
N ASP A 80 -2.00 -10.00 -7.54
CA ASP A 80 -2.60 -11.26 -7.98
C ASP A 80 -2.63 -12.31 -6.86
N GLU A 81 -1.59 -12.36 -6.00
CA GLU A 81 -1.59 -13.20 -4.80
C GLU A 81 -2.68 -12.77 -3.81
N VAL A 82 -2.88 -11.47 -3.60
CA VAL A 82 -3.99 -10.94 -2.76
C VAL A 82 -5.34 -11.35 -3.33
N ALA A 83 -5.53 -11.30 -4.65
CA ALA A 83 -6.77 -11.71 -5.31
C ALA A 83 -7.08 -13.21 -5.15
N ALA A 84 -6.07 -14.04 -4.86
CA ALA A 84 -6.24 -15.48 -4.63
C ALA A 84 -6.67 -15.82 -3.19
N VAL A 85 -6.65 -14.86 -2.25
CA VAL A 85 -7.04 -15.09 -0.85
C VAL A 85 -8.55 -15.32 -0.74
N PRO A 86 -9.02 -16.43 -0.11
CA PRO A 86 -10.45 -16.69 0.05
C PRO A 86 -11.17 -15.54 0.77
N GLY A 87 -12.21 -15.01 0.13
CA GLY A 87 -13.00 -13.90 0.65
C GLY A 87 -12.43 -12.51 0.37
N ALA A 88 -11.27 -12.40 -0.30
CA ALA A 88 -10.82 -11.13 -0.86
C ALA A 88 -11.62 -10.82 -2.14
N GLU A 89 -12.29 -9.68 -2.16
CA GLU A 89 -13.12 -9.23 -3.30
C GLU A 89 -12.50 -8.02 -4.02
N GLY A 90 -11.54 -7.35 -3.37
CA GLY A 90 -10.85 -6.21 -3.95
C GLY A 90 -9.86 -5.59 -2.99
N VAL A 91 -9.18 -4.56 -3.48
CA VAL A 91 -8.18 -3.79 -2.74
C VAL A 91 -8.55 -2.32 -2.74
N LEU A 92 -8.33 -1.65 -1.61
CA LEU A 92 -8.33 -0.20 -1.49
C LEU A 92 -6.86 0.24 -1.46
N LEU A 93 -6.47 1.08 -2.42
CA LEU A 93 -5.06 1.45 -2.60
C LEU A 93 -4.78 2.88 -2.16
N THR A 94 -3.69 3.04 -1.43
CA THR A 94 -3.01 4.32 -1.23
C THR A 94 -1.64 4.27 -1.91
N PHE A 95 -1.05 5.43 -2.19
CA PHE A 95 0.24 5.56 -2.85
C PHE A 95 1.13 6.55 -2.11
N ASP A 96 2.46 6.40 -2.24
CA ASP A 96 3.46 7.36 -1.78
C ASP A 96 3.32 8.72 -2.50
N ASP A 97 2.99 8.69 -3.79
CA ASP A 97 2.55 9.83 -4.60
C ASP A 97 1.29 9.41 -5.36
N PHE A 98 0.15 10.06 -5.10
CA PHE A 98 -1.12 9.66 -5.72
C PHE A 98 -1.17 9.94 -7.23
N LEU A 99 -0.63 11.06 -7.70
CA LEU A 99 -0.77 11.43 -9.11
C LEU A 99 0.08 10.49 -9.97
N THR A 100 1.36 10.37 -9.61
CA THR A 100 2.30 9.50 -10.31
C THR A 100 2.00 8.03 -10.06
N GLY A 101 1.57 7.69 -8.84
CA GLY A 101 1.22 6.33 -8.44
C GLY A 101 0.01 5.78 -9.21
N VAL A 102 -1.04 6.57 -9.37
CA VAL A 102 -2.22 6.16 -10.18
C VAL A 102 -1.85 6.00 -11.66
N GLU A 103 -1.03 6.90 -12.21
CA GLU A 103 -0.57 6.82 -13.61
C GLU A 103 0.27 5.55 -13.85
N THR A 104 1.32 5.36 -13.07
CA THR A 104 2.19 4.17 -13.17
C THR A 104 1.45 2.88 -12.86
N PHE A 105 0.49 2.91 -11.92
CA PHE A 105 -0.38 1.76 -11.68
C PHE A 105 -1.19 1.42 -12.93
N GLY A 106 -1.82 2.41 -13.56
CA GLY A 106 -2.61 2.23 -14.77
C GLY A 106 -1.80 1.75 -15.98
N GLU A 107 -0.60 2.31 -16.18
CA GLU A 107 0.23 2.03 -17.37
C GLU A 107 1.19 0.84 -17.21
N ARG A 108 1.66 0.55 -15.99
CA ARG A 108 2.79 -0.37 -15.76
C ARG A 108 2.47 -1.55 -14.84
N ILE A 109 1.49 -1.43 -13.95
CA ILE A 109 1.15 -2.49 -12.98
C ILE A 109 -0.10 -3.24 -13.42
N GLN A 110 -1.24 -2.54 -13.56
CA GLN A 110 -2.54 -3.12 -13.91
C GLN A 110 -2.52 -3.98 -15.19
N PRO A 111 -1.79 -3.63 -16.27
CA PRO A 111 -1.73 -4.47 -17.47
C PRO A 111 -1.05 -5.83 -17.25
N LEU A 112 -0.26 -5.98 -16.18
CA LEU A 112 0.43 -7.21 -15.84
C LEU A 112 -0.37 -8.11 -14.88
N MET A 113 -1.45 -7.59 -14.29
CA MET A 113 -2.26 -8.28 -13.29
C MET A 113 -3.25 -9.24 -13.95
N GLN A 114 -3.14 -10.54 -13.64
CA GLN A 114 -4.07 -11.56 -14.12
C GLN A 114 -5.50 -11.29 -13.62
N CYS A 115 -5.65 -10.86 -12.37
CA CYS A 115 -6.97 -10.52 -11.80
C CYS A 115 -7.65 -9.33 -12.51
N ARG A 116 -6.93 -8.58 -13.35
CA ARG A 116 -7.43 -7.43 -14.14
C ARG A 116 -7.44 -7.68 -15.65
N ALA A 117 -7.17 -8.90 -16.11
CA ALA A 117 -7.18 -9.26 -17.53
C ALA A 117 -8.55 -9.05 -18.23
N HIS A 118 -9.63 -8.88 -17.46
CA HIS A 118 -10.96 -8.56 -17.97
C HIS A 118 -11.12 -7.08 -18.38
N ILE A 119 -10.16 -6.22 -18.04
CA ILE A 119 -10.18 -4.80 -18.38
C ILE A 119 -9.57 -4.62 -19.78
N PRO A 120 -10.25 -3.92 -20.70
CA PRO A 120 -9.68 -3.60 -22.01
C PRO A 120 -8.37 -2.83 -21.86
N ALA A 121 -7.40 -3.13 -22.73
CA ALA A 121 -6.18 -2.34 -22.79
C ALA A 121 -6.53 -0.86 -23.03
N VAL A 122 -5.81 0.05 -22.36
CA VAL A 122 -6.02 1.49 -22.51
C VAL A 122 -5.75 1.88 -23.96
N THR A 123 -6.81 2.16 -24.72
CA THR A 123 -6.70 2.81 -26.02
C THR A 123 -6.35 4.26 -25.75
N LYS A 124 -5.12 4.69 -26.05
CA LYS A 124 -4.80 6.13 -26.07
C LYS A 124 -5.65 6.78 -27.16
N GLU A 125 -6.66 7.56 -26.79
CA GLU A 125 -7.37 8.40 -27.74
C GLU A 125 -6.36 9.37 -28.35
N VAL A 126 -6.22 9.31 -29.68
CA VAL A 126 -5.34 10.19 -30.43
C VAL A 126 -6.08 11.53 -30.58
N ALA A 127 -5.56 12.57 -29.93
CA ALA A 127 -5.97 13.95 -30.17
C ALA A 127 -5.33 14.51 -31.44
#